data_AF-A0A485BZA4-F1
#
_entry.id   AF-A0A485BZA4-F1
#
_cell.length_a   1.000
_cell.length_b   1.000
_cell.length_c   1.000
_cell.angle_alpha   90.00
_cell.angle_beta   90.00
_cell.angle_gamma   90.00
#
_symmetry.space_group_name_H-M   'P 1'
#
loop_
_entity.id
_entity.type
_entity.pdbx_description
1 polymer ?
#
loop_
_entity_poly.entity_id
_entity_poly.type
_entity_poly.pdbx_seq_one_letter_code
_entity_poly.pdbx_strand_id
1 'polypeptide(L)'
;MYRLHRLSNVLLVIGLNIIAVSGVLLIIPSAKVDIIGGILTCFTLGLNHGVLGSLIVYAIGILYLAALCSQSLMWMLATCRMAQATAQANELPAVLAKSHPRHDSPAGALIAGACITTVMTITSTVLSGSAQEMFWSIFSSTTILLLIPYFVNFQAFLKLRKHDKQTIRPYIFPAPDWVVTVLMRLAQLILFLTAFFLIWVPGEPFKAANAGFIAIGVILTLAIGETLIRRSLKRRTSPDSSTQPSAADA
;
A
#
# COMPACT_ATOMS: atom_id res chain seq x y z
N MET A 1 27.15 5.85 11.96
CA MET A 1 26.66 6.84 10.97
C MET A 1 25.25 6.54 10.41
N TYR A 2 24.98 5.36 9.82
CA TYR A 2 23.66 5.00 9.23
C TYR A 2 22.40 5.06 10.14
N ARG A 3 22.55 5.06 11.47
CA ARG A 3 21.41 5.17 12.41
C ARG A 3 20.93 6.60 12.60
N LEU A 4 21.85 7.57 12.56
CA LEU A 4 21.56 8.97 12.79
C LEU A 4 20.77 9.57 11.62
N HIS A 5 21.14 9.21 10.38
CA HIS A 5 20.42 9.64 9.18
C HIS A 5 18.97 9.13 9.14
N ARG A 6 18.70 7.90 9.58
CA ARG A 6 17.34 7.35 9.62
C ARG A 6 16.44 8.09 10.61
N LEU A 7 16.95 8.41 11.79
CA LEU A 7 16.20 9.20 12.78
C LEU A 7 15.98 10.64 12.31
N SER A 8 16.99 11.26 11.70
CA SER A 8 16.86 12.60 11.12
C SER A 8 15.75 12.65 10.07
N ASN A 9 15.67 11.66 9.19
CA ASN A 9 14.61 11.59 8.17
C ASN A 9 13.22 11.44 8.80
N VAL A 10 13.08 10.60 9.83
CA VAL A 10 11.81 10.41 10.53
C VAL A 10 11.37 11.72 11.21
N LEU A 11 12.28 12.39 11.92
CA LEU A 11 11.98 13.66 12.59
C LEU A 11 11.60 14.76 11.59
N LEU A 12 12.28 14.82 10.45
CA LEU A 12 11.97 15.75 9.37
C LEU A 12 10.57 15.50 8.81
N VAL A 13 10.20 14.24 8.54
CA VAL A 13 8.86 13.89 8.05
C VAL A 13 7.79 14.24 9.07
N ILE A 14 8.02 13.96 10.36
CA ILE A 14 7.09 14.32 11.44
C ILE A 14 6.91 15.84 11.49
N GLY A 15 8.01 16.59 11.50
CA GLY A 15 7.97 18.06 11.55
C GLY A 15 7.23 18.66 10.37
N LEU A 16 7.52 18.21 9.15
CA LEU A 16 6.84 18.68 7.94
C LEU A 16 5.34 18.35 7.97
N ASN A 17 4.95 17.16 8.45
CA ASN A 17 3.53 16.78 8.55
C ASN A 17 2.79 17.64 9.58
N ILE A 18 3.40 17.90 10.75
CA ILE A 18 2.79 18.76 11.77
C ILE A 18 2.57 20.17 11.22
N ILE A 19 3.57 20.74 10.54
CA ILE A 19 3.47 22.06 9.92
C ILE A 19 2.37 22.09 8.86
N ALA A 20 2.33 21.08 7.98
CA ALA A 20 1.34 21.00 6.91
C ALA A 20 -0.09 20.90 7.45
N VAL A 21 -0.34 19.97 8.39
CA VAL A 21 -1.67 19.77 8.98
C VAL A 21 -2.11 21.00 9.77
N SER A 22 -1.20 21.61 10.55
CA SER A 22 -1.50 22.83 11.30
C SER A 22 -1.84 23.98 10.36
N GLY A 23 -1.12 24.14 9.24
CA GLY A 23 -1.40 25.16 8.24
C GLY A 23 -2.81 25.04 7.65
N VAL A 24 -3.25 23.82 7.33
CA VAL A 24 -4.62 23.59 6.85
C VAL A 24 -5.65 23.92 7.92
N LEU A 25 -5.44 23.49 9.16
CA LEU A 25 -6.38 23.69 10.27
C LEU A 25 -6.47 25.15 10.75
N LEU A 26 -5.46 25.97 10.48
CA LEU A 26 -5.51 27.41 10.73
C LEU A 26 -6.46 28.14 9.77
N ILE A 27 -6.62 27.61 8.56
CA ILE A 27 -7.46 28.23 7.51
C ILE A 27 -8.85 27.60 7.50
N ILE A 28 -8.93 26.27 7.64
CA ILE A 28 -10.17 25.50 7.56
C ILE A 28 -10.48 24.90 8.93
N PRO A 29 -11.64 25.24 9.54
CA PRO A 29 -12.09 24.57 10.76
C PRO A 29 -12.18 23.06 10.57
N SER A 30 -11.75 22.27 11.56
CA SER A 30 -11.65 20.81 11.48
C SER A 30 -12.94 20.13 10.98
N ALA A 31 -14.12 20.64 11.37
CA ALA A 31 -15.42 20.10 10.96
C ALA A 31 -15.76 20.30 9.47
N LYS A 32 -15.02 21.16 8.75
CA LYS A 32 -15.25 21.49 7.34
C LYS A 32 -14.10 21.03 6.43
N VAL A 33 -13.14 20.30 6.97
CA VAL A 33 -12.02 19.78 6.18
C VAL A 33 -12.54 18.66 5.28
N ASP A 34 -12.57 18.93 3.98
CA ASP A 34 -12.84 17.92 2.98
C ASP A 34 -11.58 17.11 2.66
N ILE A 35 -11.72 15.80 2.53
CA ILE A 35 -10.58 14.91 2.26
C ILE A 35 -10.15 14.92 0.79
N ILE A 36 -11.06 15.28 -0.11
CA ILE A 36 -10.80 15.25 -1.56
C ILE A 36 -10.23 16.58 -2.03
N GLY A 37 -10.93 17.68 -1.73
CA GLY A 37 -10.60 19.03 -2.16
C GLY A 37 -9.87 19.88 -1.11
N GLY A 38 -9.70 19.39 0.12
CA GLY A 38 -9.27 20.22 1.26
C GLY A 38 -8.00 21.03 1.04
N ILE A 39 -7.03 20.48 0.32
CA ILE A 39 -5.78 21.20 -0.01
C ILE A 39 -6.06 22.38 -0.95
N LEU A 40 -6.83 22.17 -2.03
CA LEU A 40 -7.18 23.25 -2.95
C LEU A 40 -8.07 24.29 -2.29
N THR A 41 -9.02 23.84 -1.46
CA THR A 41 -9.87 24.74 -0.66
C THR A 41 -9.03 25.59 0.28
N CYS A 42 -7.99 25.02 0.89
CA CYS A 42 -7.08 25.74 1.79
C CYS A 42 -6.36 26.87 1.04
N PHE A 43 -5.79 26.59 -0.12
CA PHE A 43 -5.14 27.62 -0.94
C PHE A 43 -6.13 28.64 -1.49
N THR A 44 -7.34 28.20 -1.88
CA THR A 44 -8.39 29.10 -2.35
C THR A 44 -8.79 30.08 -1.25
N LEU A 45 -9.05 29.61 -0.04
CA LEU A 45 -9.44 30.49 1.08
C LEU A 45 -8.30 31.39 1.54
N GLY A 46 -7.05 30.93 1.48
CA GLY A 46 -5.90 31.70 1.94
C GLY A 46 -5.32 32.70 0.93
N LEU A 47 -5.44 32.44 -0.38
CA LEU A 47 -4.72 33.20 -1.42
C LEU A 47 -5.64 33.81 -2.50
N ASN A 48 -6.91 33.44 -2.58
CA ASN A 48 -7.80 33.88 -3.68
C ASN A 48 -8.33 35.32 -3.48
N HIS A 49 -7.43 36.27 -3.26
CA HIS A 49 -7.74 37.69 -3.19
C HIS A 49 -7.36 38.38 -4.51
N GLY A 50 -8.36 38.60 -5.37
CA GLY A 50 -8.20 39.25 -6.68
C GLY A 50 -7.66 38.31 -7.78
N VAL A 51 -7.46 38.87 -8.98
CA VAL A 51 -7.14 38.12 -10.21
C VAL A 51 -5.80 37.37 -10.10
N LEU A 52 -4.78 37.99 -9.50
CA LEU A 52 -3.47 37.36 -9.29
C LEU A 52 -3.56 36.18 -8.31
N GLY A 53 -4.36 36.31 -7.25
CA GLY A 53 -4.61 35.25 -6.29
C GLY A 53 -5.26 34.03 -6.93
N SER A 54 -6.30 34.24 -7.75
CA SER A 54 -6.95 33.15 -8.49
C SER A 54 -5.97 32.42 -9.43
N LEU A 55 -5.12 33.16 -10.14
CA LEU A 55 -4.14 32.58 -11.05
C LEU A 55 -3.12 31.68 -10.31
N ILE A 56 -2.65 32.13 -9.15
CA ILE A 56 -1.72 31.36 -8.31
C ILE A 56 -2.39 30.06 -7.83
N VAL A 57 -3.65 30.13 -7.38
CA VAL A 57 -4.39 28.95 -6.92
C VAL A 57 -4.57 27.94 -8.06
N TYR A 58 -4.90 28.39 -9.27
CA TYR A 58 -4.98 27.49 -10.43
C TYR A 58 -3.63 26.85 -10.76
N ALA A 59 -2.54 27.62 -10.74
CA ALA A 59 -1.19 27.09 -10.97
C ALA A 59 -0.81 26.02 -9.94
N ILE A 60 -1.08 26.28 -8.65
CA ILE A 60 -0.87 25.31 -7.57
C ILE A 60 -1.71 24.06 -7.81
N GLY A 61 -2.98 24.22 -8.21
CA GLY A 61 -3.86 23.08 -8.50
C GLY A 61 -3.35 22.20 -9.63
N ILE A 62 -2.86 22.80 -10.71
CA ILE A 62 -2.26 22.07 -11.83
C ILE A 62 -1.00 21.32 -11.38
N LEU A 63 -0.12 21.98 -10.63
CA LEU A 63 1.11 21.35 -10.10
C LEU A 63 0.78 20.20 -9.14
N TYR A 64 -0.23 20.38 -8.29
CA TYR A 64 -0.70 19.37 -7.36
C TYR A 64 -1.24 18.14 -8.10
N LEU A 65 -2.09 18.32 -9.10
CA LEU A 65 -2.61 17.22 -9.92
C LEU A 65 -1.48 16.53 -10.70
N ALA A 66 -0.54 17.28 -11.28
CA ALA A 66 0.62 16.72 -11.97
C ALA A 66 1.48 15.85 -11.03
N ALA A 67 1.70 16.31 -9.78
CA ALA A 67 2.42 15.56 -8.77
C ALA A 67 1.69 14.27 -8.37
N LEU A 68 0.36 14.32 -8.17
CA LEU A 68 -0.44 13.13 -7.87
C LEU A 68 -0.41 12.09 -9.01
N CYS A 69 -0.53 12.53 -10.26
CA CYS A 69 -0.44 11.67 -11.44
C CYS A 69 0.94 11.02 -11.55
N SER A 70 2.01 11.80 -11.37
CA SER A 70 3.39 11.31 -11.40
C SER A 70 3.64 10.26 -10.32
N GLN A 71 3.23 10.54 -9.08
CA GLN A 71 3.38 9.62 -7.96
C GLN A 71 2.62 8.31 -8.19
N SER A 72 1.39 8.39 -8.69
CA SER A 72 0.56 7.22 -8.97
C SER A 72 1.21 6.31 -10.02
N LEU A 73 1.79 6.88 -11.07
CA LEU A 73 2.49 6.12 -12.11
C LEU A 73 3.73 5.41 -11.57
N MET A 74 4.53 6.11 -10.75
CA MET A 74 5.73 5.52 -10.15
C MET A 74 5.40 4.32 -9.25
N TRP A 75 4.40 4.45 -8.38
CA TRP A 75 3.96 3.35 -7.51
C TRP A 75 3.36 2.17 -8.29
N MET A 76 2.60 2.46 -9.34
CA MET A 76 2.02 1.43 -10.20
C MET A 76 3.10 0.60 -10.89
N LEU A 77 4.10 1.24 -11.48
CA LEU A 77 5.20 0.54 -12.16
C LEU A 77 6.07 -0.26 -11.19
N ALA A 78 6.39 0.30 -10.02
CA ALA A 78 7.20 -0.37 -9.01
C ALA A 78 6.52 -1.67 -8.52
N THR A 79 5.23 -1.61 -8.20
CA THR A 79 4.47 -2.78 -7.73
C THR A 79 4.27 -3.82 -8.83
N CYS A 80 3.99 -3.41 -10.07
CA CYS A 80 3.85 -4.32 -11.20
C CYS A 80 5.17 -5.03 -11.54
N ARG A 81 6.30 -4.34 -11.45
CA ARG A 81 7.62 -4.97 -11.63
C ARG A 81 7.92 -6.00 -10.55
N MET A 82 7.56 -5.71 -9.29
CA MET A 82 7.68 -6.69 -8.21
C MET A 82 6.82 -7.93 -8.49
N ALA A 83 5.56 -7.75 -8.87
CA ALA A 83 4.67 -8.85 -9.24
C ALA A 83 5.20 -9.67 -10.43
N GLN A 84 5.75 -9.00 -11.45
CA GLN A 84 6.37 -9.66 -12.59
C GLN A 84 7.59 -10.49 -12.19
N ALA A 85 8.50 -9.94 -11.39
CA ALA A 85 9.69 -10.65 -10.91
C ALA A 85 9.30 -11.88 -10.08
N THR A 86 8.31 -11.75 -9.20
CA THR A 86 7.78 -12.89 -8.42
C THR A 86 7.13 -13.95 -9.32
N ALA A 87 6.44 -13.53 -10.40
CA ALA A 87 5.89 -14.47 -11.38
C ALA A 87 6.95 -15.17 -12.22
N GLN A 88 8.03 -14.47 -12.59
CA GLN A 88 9.20 -15.04 -13.27
C GLN A 88 9.93 -16.06 -12.38
N ALA A 89 9.92 -15.85 -11.07
CA ALA A 89 10.39 -16.83 -10.09
C ALA A 89 9.43 -18.03 -9.90
N ASN A 90 8.37 -18.15 -10.70
CA ASN A 90 7.33 -19.18 -10.60
C ASN A 90 6.53 -19.15 -9.29
N GLU A 91 6.45 -18.02 -8.58
CA GLU A 91 5.67 -17.85 -7.34
C GLU A 91 4.28 -17.26 -7.55
N LEU A 92 4.02 -16.76 -8.76
CA LEU A 92 2.74 -16.21 -9.20
C LEU A 92 2.37 -16.75 -10.60
N PRO A 93 1.13 -16.56 -11.07
CA PRO A 93 0.70 -17.02 -12.39
C PRO A 93 1.57 -16.46 -13.53
N ALA A 94 1.88 -17.31 -14.50
CA ALA A 94 2.70 -16.96 -15.67
C ALA A 94 2.14 -15.78 -16.49
N VAL A 95 0.85 -15.49 -16.38
CA VAL A 95 0.24 -14.30 -17.02
C VAL A 95 0.88 -13.00 -16.51
N LEU A 96 1.27 -12.94 -15.23
CA LEU A 96 1.89 -11.76 -14.64
C LEU A 96 3.38 -11.60 -15.02
N ALA A 97 4.02 -12.69 -15.48
CA ALA A 97 5.43 -12.65 -15.90
C ALA A 97 5.64 -11.98 -17.28
N LYS A 98 4.57 -11.74 -18.04
CA LYS A 98 4.63 -11.23 -19.42
C LYS A 98 5.18 -9.80 -19.51
N SER A 99 6.31 -9.63 -20.21
CA SER A 99 6.87 -8.34 -20.63
C SER A 99 6.27 -7.87 -21.97
N HIS A 100 6.24 -6.56 -22.18
CA HIS A 100 5.96 -5.98 -23.50
C HIS A 100 7.13 -6.23 -24.46
N PRO A 101 6.91 -6.77 -25.67
CA PRO A 101 8.00 -7.20 -26.57
C PRO A 101 9.01 -6.11 -26.94
N ARG A 102 8.58 -4.85 -27.00
CA ARG A 102 9.41 -3.72 -27.45
C ARG A 102 10.02 -2.87 -26.33
N HIS A 103 9.38 -2.85 -25.15
CA HIS A 103 9.67 -1.86 -24.11
C HIS A 103 9.97 -2.49 -22.74
N ASP A 104 9.92 -3.82 -22.66
CA ASP A 104 10.13 -4.59 -21.43
C ASP A 104 9.33 -4.07 -20.22
N SER A 105 8.13 -3.53 -20.50
CA SER A 105 7.21 -3.11 -19.46
C SER A 105 6.45 -4.33 -18.92
N PRO A 106 6.07 -4.36 -17.63
CA PRO A 106 5.36 -5.48 -16.99
C PRO A 106 3.89 -5.54 -17.45
N ALA A 107 3.65 -5.77 -18.73
CA ALA A 107 2.34 -5.66 -19.39
C ALA A 107 1.29 -6.57 -18.73
N GLY A 108 1.66 -7.81 -18.40
CA GLY A 108 0.75 -8.75 -17.74
C GLY A 108 0.28 -8.25 -16.37
N ALA A 109 1.20 -7.74 -15.55
CA ALA A 109 0.88 -7.21 -14.23
C ALA A 109 0.12 -5.88 -14.30
N LEU A 110 0.44 -5.01 -15.26
CA LEU A 110 -0.26 -3.74 -15.47
C LEU A 110 -1.73 -3.96 -15.85
N ILE A 111 -2.00 -4.87 -16.80
CA ILE A 111 -3.37 -5.19 -17.21
C ILE A 111 -4.16 -5.79 -16.05
N ALA A 112 -3.58 -6.74 -15.32
CA ALA A 112 -4.22 -7.34 -14.16
C ALA A 112 -4.53 -6.29 -13.07
N GLY A 113 -3.56 -5.42 -12.76
CA GLY A 113 -3.73 -4.33 -11.80
C GLY A 113 -4.79 -3.33 -12.24
N ALA A 114 -4.85 -2.97 -13.53
CA ALA A 114 -5.87 -2.09 -14.09
C ALA A 114 -7.27 -2.70 -13.97
N CYS A 115 -7.44 -3.98 -14.28
CA CYS A 115 -8.72 -4.69 -14.11
C CYS A 115 -9.17 -4.70 -12.65
N ILE A 116 -8.28 -5.08 -11.72
CA ILE A 116 -8.60 -5.12 -10.28
C ILE A 116 -8.99 -3.73 -9.77
N THR A 117 -8.20 -2.72 -10.10
CA THR A 117 -8.45 -1.33 -9.69
C THR A 117 -9.78 -0.84 -10.24
N THR A 118 -10.09 -1.12 -11.51
CA THR A 118 -11.36 -0.72 -12.14
C THR A 118 -12.56 -1.37 -11.45
N VAL A 119 -12.49 -2.68 -11.18
CA VAL A 119 -13.55 -3.41 -10.47
C VAL A 119 -13.75 -2.85 -9.06
N MET A 120 -12.65 -2.63 -8.31
CA MET A 120 -12.75 -2.06 -6.96
C MET A 120 -13.35 -0.65 -6.97
N THR A 121 -12.95 0.21 -7.91
CA THR A 121 -13.50 1.56 -8.05
C THR A 121 -14.98 1.51 -8.36
N ILE A 122 -15.41 0.75 -9.38
CA ILE A 122 -16.84 0.64 -9.75
C ILE A 122 -17.66 0.11 -8.57
N THR A 123 -17.18 -0.95 -7.91
CA THR A 123 -17.88 -1.54 -6.76
C THR A 123 -18.00 -0.53 -5.62
N SER A 124 -16.93 0.20 -5.32
CA SER A 124 -16.96 1.23 -4.29
C SER A 124 -17.87 2.40 -4.66
N THR A 125 -17.90 2.84 -5.93
CA THR A 125 -18.79 3.90 -6.40
C THR A 125 -20.26 3.52 -6.26
N VAL A 126 -20.62 2.27 -6.58
CA VAL A 126 -22.02 1.79 -6.49
C VAL A 126 -22.47 1.64 -5.03
N LEU A 127 -21.56 1.29 -4.12
CA LEU A 127 -21.86 1.09 -2.70
C LEU A 127 -21.82 2.37 -1.85
N SER A 128 -21.11 3.40 -2.30
CA SER A 128 -20.90 4.62 -1.50
C SER A 128 -21.93 5.69 -1.83
N GLY A 129 -22.51 6.33 -0.81
CA GLY A 129 -23.45 7.43 -1.01
C GLY A 129 -22.78 8.76 -1.34
N SER A 130 -21.46 8.85 -1.16
CA SER A 130 -20.66 10.06 -1.44
C SER A 130 -19.23 9.71 -1.85
N ALA A 131 -18.55 10.68 -2.49
CA ALA A 131 -17.15 10.53 -2.87
C ALA A 131 -16.22 10.37 -1.64
N GLN A 132 -16.58 10.99 -0.51
CA GLN A 132 -15.83 10.85 0.75
C GLN A 132 -15.94 9.43 1.31
N GLU A 133 -17.14 8.83 1.30
CA GLU A 133 -17.33 7.44 1.72
C GLU A 133 -16.61 6.45 0.79
N MET A 134 -16.60 6.73 -0.51
CA MET A 134 -15.84 5.96 -1.50
C MET A 134 -14.34 6.01 -1.20
N PHE A 135 -13.79 7.22 -0.95
CA PHE A 135 -12.40 7.40 -0.57
C PHE A 135 -12.06 6.57 0.67
N TRP A 136 -12.85 6.68 1.74
CA TRP A 136 -12.58 5.95 2.98
C TRP A 136 -12.70 4.44 2.83
N SER A 137 -13.63 3.96 2.00
CA SER A 137 -13.80 2.52 1.75
C SER A 137 -12.59 1.92 1.02
N ILE A 138 -12.09 2.60 -0.02
CA ILE A 138 -10.90 2.17 -0.78
C ILE A 138 -9.64 2.32 0.08
N PHE A 139 -9.48 3.46 0.75
CA PHE A 139 -8.32 3.76 1.60
C PHE A 139 -8.19 2.75 2.74
N SER A 140 -9.30 2.44 3.43
CA SER A 140 -9.31 1.47 4.52
C SER A 140 -8.98 0.06 4.03
N SER A 141 -9.61 -0.37 2.93
CA SER A 141 -9.38 -1.71 2.36
C SER A 141 -7.93 -1.91 1.94
N THR A 142 -7.36 -0.95 1.21
CA THR A 142 -5.97 -1.01 0.73
C THR A 142 -4.96 -0.90 1.87
N THR A 143 -5.24 -0.06 2.88
CA THR A 143 -4.37 0.07 4.04
C THR A 143 -4.35 -1.21 4.85
N ILE A 144 -5.49 -1.84 5.13
CA ILE A 144 -5.52 -3.13 5.86
C ILE A 144 -4.73 -4.20 5.12
N LEU A 145 -4.89 -4.30 3.81
CA LEU A 145 -4.10 -5.22 2.98
C LEU A 145 -2.60 -4.94 3.08
N LEU A 146 -2.20 -3.67 3.15
CA LEU A 146 -0.81 -3.27 3.35
C LEU A 146 -0.30 -3.63 4.75
N LEU A 147 -1.12 -3.53 5.80
CA LEU A 147 -0.73 -3.79 7.19
C LEU A 147 -0.49 -5.27 7.49
N ILE A 148 -1.20 -6.19 6.82
CA ILE A 148 -1.09 -7.65 7.07
C ILE A 148 0.35 -8.16 6.89
N PRO A 149 1.05 -7.93 5.76
CA PRO A 149 2.44 -8.33 5.60
C PRO A 149 3.37 -7.74 6.68
N TYR A 150 3.17 -6.48 7.09
CA TYR A 150 3.98 -5.89 8.17
C TYR A 150 3.75 -6.60 9.50
N PHE A 151 2.51 -6.96 9.82
CA PHE A 151 2.19 -7.71 11.02
C PHE A 151 2.90 -9.08 11.03
N VAL A 152 2.87 -9.79 9.90
CA VAL A 152 3.56 -11.09 9.71
C VAL A 152 5.07 -10.91 9.79
N ASN A 153 5.64 -9.88 9.18
CA ASN A 153 7.07 -9.60 9.21
C ASN A 153 7.60 -9.38 10.63
N PHE A 154 6.85 -8.67 11.48
CA PHE A 154 7.20 -8.52 12.89
C PHE A 154 7.17 -9.86 13.64
N GLN A 155 6.22 -10.76 13.35
CA GLN A 155 6.24 -12.12 13.93
C GLN A 155 7.41 -12.95 13.43
N ALA A 156 7.67 -12.92 12.12
CA ALA A 156 8.77 -13.64 11.51
C ALA A 156 10.11 -13.18 12.11
N PHE A 157 10.30 -11.88 12.32
CA PHE A 157 11.48 -11.33 12.98
C PHE A 157 11.65 -11.85 14.41
N LEU A 158 10.59 -11.87 15.23
CA LEU A 158 10.66 -12.43 16.58
C LEU A 158 10.96 -13.93 16.57
N LYS A 159 10.35 -14.69 15.64
CA LYS A 159 10.58 -16.12 15.47
C LYS A 159 12.03 -16.41 15.08
N LEU A 160 12.57 -15.69 14.09
CA LEU A 160 13.97 -15.81 13.65
C LEU A 160 14.94 -15.44 14.77
N ARG A 161 14.66 -14.40 15.55
CA ARG A 161 15.52 -14.02 16.68
C ARG A 161 15.56 -15.06 17.79
N LYS A 162 14.44 -15.76 18.03
CA LYS A 162 14.35 -16.82 19.06
C LYS A 162 14.98 -18.14 18.61
N HIS A 163 14.69 -18.58 17.38
CA HIS A 163 15.03 -19.92 16.91
C HIS A 163 16.28 -19.99 16.05
N ASP A 164 16.57 -18.96 15.26
CA ASP A 164 17.75 -18.93 14.38
C ASP A 164 18.80 -17.97 14.93
N LYS A 165 19.65 -18.48 15.81
CA LYS A 165 20.76 -17.73 16.41
C LYS A 165 22.10 -17.94 15.68
N GLN A 166 22.17 -18.93 14.79
CA GLN A 166 23.41 -19.36 14.16
C GLN A 166 23.71 -18.60 12.86
N THR A 167 22.68 -18.10 12.19
CA THR A 167 22.86 -17.28 10.98
C THR A 167 23.58 -15.97 11.30
N ILE A 168 24.74 -15.74 10.67
CA ILE A 168 25.51 -14.50 10.80
C ILE A 168 24.70 -13.35 10.17
N ARG A 169 24.40 -12.32 10.96
CA ARG A 169 23.59 -11.16 10.52
C ARG A 169 24.49 -9.95 10.30
N PRO A 170 24.50 -9.35 9.09
CA PRO A 170 25.24 -8.11 8.83
C PRO A 170 24.82 -6.94 9.73
N TYR A 171 23.58 -6.96 10.21
CA TYR A 171 23.05 -5.97 11.12
C TYR A 171 22.34 -6.62 12.31
N ILE A 172 22.72 -6.21 13.51
CA ILE A 172 22.09 -6.63 14.77
C ILE A 172 21.49 -5.40 15.45
N PHE A 173 20.23 -5.52 15.86
CA PHE A 173 19.57 -4.47 16.63
C PHE A 173 20.12 -4.46 18.06
N PRO A 174 20.75 -3.38 18.53
CA PRO A 174 21.53 -3.31 19.76
C PRO A 174 20.58 -2.95 20.91
N ALA A 175 19.69 -3.90 21.22
CA ALA A 175 18.85 -3.81 22.39
C ALA A 175 18.67 -5.22 22.98
N PRO A 176 18.44 -5.32 24.29
CA PRO A 176 18.12 -6.58 24.95
C PRO A 176 16.90 -7.27 24.30
N ASP A 177 16.87 -8.59 24.34
CA ASP A 177 15.82 -9.38 23.69
C ASP A 177 14.40 -9.03 24.18
N TRP A 178 14.25 -8.70 25.47
CA TRP A 178 12.96 -8.28 26.02
C TRP A 178 12.50 -6.95 25.46
N VAL A 179 13.40 -5.95 25.32
CA VAL A 179 13.09 -4.63 24.75
C VAL A 179 12.62 -4.78 23.30
N VAL A 180 13.31 -5.62 22.53
CA VAL A 180 12.95 -5.88 21.14
C VAL A 180 11.59 -6.56 21.04
N THR A 181 11.33 -7.54 21.92
CA THR A 181 10.04 -8.21 21.95
C THR A 181 8.92 -7.24 22.27
N VAL A 182 9.08 -6.40 23.30
CA VAL A 182 8.10 -5.36 23.67
C VAL A 182 7.87 -4.39 22.51
N LEU A 183 8.94 -3.89 21.88
CA LEU A 183 8.82 -2.92 20.78
C LEU A 183 8.10 -3.51 19.55
N MET A 184 8.40 -4.75 19.18
CA MET A 184 7.73 -5.42 18.06
C MET A 184 6.27 -5.75 18.38
N ARG A 185 5.96 -6.14 19.62
CA ARG A 185 4.59 -6.40 20.08
C ARG A 185 3.78 -5.11 20.14
N LEU A 186 4.38 -4.01 20.59
CA LEU A 186 3.78 -2.68 20.56
C LEU A 186 3.49 -2.25 19.12
N ALA A 187 4.44 -2.42 18.20
CA ALA A 187 4.22 -2.13 16.78
C ALA A 187 3.05 -2.94 16.21
N GLN A 188 2.97 -4.24 16.53
CA GLN A 188 1.85 -5.09 16.13
C GLN A 188 0.51 -4.65 16.72
N LEU A 189 0.50 -4.24 17.99
CA LEU A 189 -0.69 -3.68 18.63
C LEU A 189 -1.15 -2.41 17.90
N ILE A 190 -0.22 -1.52 17.54
CA ILE A 190 -0.52 -0.31 16.77
C ILE A 190 -1.11 -0.69 15.40
N LEU A 191 -0.48 -1.61 14.65
CA LEU A 191 -1.03 -2.04 13.35
C LEU A 191 -2.44 -2.64 13.49
N PHE A 192 -2.67 -3.44 14.53
CA PHE A 192 -3.97 -4.04 14.81
C PHE A 192 -5.02 -2.96 15.14
N LEU A 193 -4.70 -2.02 16.02
CA LEU A 193 -5.58 -0.91 16.37
C LEU A 193 -5.87 -0.02 15.16
N THR A 194 -4.87 0.26 14.31
CA THR A 194 -5.08 0.99 13.06
C THR A 194 -6.04 0.26 12.13
N ALA A 195 -5.85 -1.05 11.92
CA ALA A 195 -6.76 -1.85 11.10
C ALA A 195 -8.19 -1.87 11.69
N PHE A 196 -8.31 -1.95 13.02
CA PHE A 196 -9.60 -1.92 13.71
C PHE A 196 -10.30 -0.56 13.55
N PHE A 197 -9.60 0.55 13.77
CA PHE A 197 -10.17 1.89 13.66
C PHE A 197 -10.50 2.32 12.21
N LEU A 198 -9.88 1.70 11.21
CA LEU A 198 -10.27 1.87 9.81
C LEU A 198 -11.60 1.21 9.47
N ILE A 199 -11.98 0.16 10.20
CA ILE A 199 -13.28 -0.52 10.02
C ILE A 199 -14.36 0.22 10.82
N TRP A 200 -14.02 0.71 12.01
CA TRP A 200 -14.96 1.39 12.88
C TRP A 200 -14.34 2.62 13.54
N VAL A 201 -14.99 3.78 13.34
CA VAL A 201 -14.62 5.04 13.98
C VAL A 201 -15.42 5.19 15.27
N PRO A 202 -14.76 5.33 16.44
CA PRO A 202 -15.46 5.57 17.70
C PRO A 202 -16.27 6.87 17.65
N GLY A 203 -17.54 6.80 18.05
CA GLY A 203 -18.45 7.97 18.07
C GLY A 203 -19.36 8.11 16.86
N GLU A 204 -19.14 7.36 15.79
CA GLU A 204 -20.01 7.30 14.61
C GLU A 204 -20.87 6.01 14.61
N PRO A 205 -22.09 6.02 14.02
CA PRO A 205 -22.89 4.81 13.89
C PRO A 205 -22.16 3.79 13.03
N PHE A 206 -22.26 2.52 13.42
CA PHE A 206 -21.58 1.44 12.70
C PHE A 206 -22.13 1.29 11.28
N LYS A 207 -21.33 1.69 10.29
CA LYS A 207 -21.66 1.58 8.86
C LYS A 207 -21.40 0.15 8.37
N ALA A 208 -22.38 -0.73 8.59
CA ALA A 208 -22.28 -2.16 8.25
C ALA A 208 -21.93 -2.40 6.76
N ALA A 209 -22.44 -1.55 5.85
CA ALA A 209 -22.13 -1.65 4.42
C ALA A 209 -20.63 -1.43 4.13
N ASN A 210 -20.02 -0.39 4.72
CA ASN A 210 -18.60 -0.08 4.55
C ASN A 210 -17.73 -1.16 5.19
N ALA A 211 -18.06 -1.59 6.41
CA ALA A 211 -17.35 -2.66 7.09
C ALA A 211 -17.42 -3.97 6.28
N GLY A 212 -18.59 -4.28 5.70
CA GLY A 212 -18.80 -5.42 4.81
C GLY A 212 -17.93 -5.33 3.55
N PHE A 213 -17.91 -4.18 2.88
CA PHE A 213 -17.06 -3.96 1.71
C PHE A 213 -15.57 -4.18 2.02
N ILE A 214 -15.09 -3.61 3.13
CA ILE A 214 -13.70 -3.75 3.57
C ILE A 214 -13.39 -5.22 3.87
N ALA A 215 -14.23 -5.88 4.67
CA ALA A 215 -14.02 -7.27 5.06
C ALA A 215 -14.02 -8.22 3.84
N ILE A 216 -15.00 -8.08 2.95
CA ILE A 216 -15.09 -8.87 1.72
C ILE A 216 -13.88 -8.61 0.82
N GLY A 217 -13.49 -7.34 0.62
CA GLY A 217 -12.34 -6.98 -0.20
C GLY A 217 -11.03 -7.57 0.31
N VAL A 218 -10.81 -7.52 1.64
CA VAL A 218 -9.64 -8.11 2.29
C VAL A 218 -9.65 -9.64 2.17
N ILE A 219 -10.76 -10.29 2.54
CA ILE A 219 -10.89 -11.76 2.50
C ILE A 219 -10.71 -12.28 1.08
N LEU A 220 -11.35 -11.65 0.09
CA LEU A 220 -11.27 -12.06 -1.31
C LEU A 220 -9.84 -11.92 -1.83
N THR A 221 -9.16 -10.83 -1.50
CA THR A 221 -7.76 -10.61 -1.92
C THR A 221 -6.83 -11.66 -1.29
N LEU A 222 -6.99 -11.96 0.00
CA LEU A 222 -6.22 -13.00 0.67
C LEU A 222 -6.52 -14.39 0.10
N ALA A 223 -7.79 -14.71 -0.16
CA ALA A 223 -8.20 -15.99 -0.73
C ALA A 223 -7.65 -16.18 -2.14
N ILE A 224 -7.68 -15.13 -2.97
CA ILE A 224 -7.04 -15.14 -4.30
C ILE A 224 -5.54 -15.34 -4.14
N GLY A 225 -4.86 -14.55 -3.31
CA GLY A 225 -3.42 -14.65 -3.07
C GLY A 225 -3.00 -16.06 -2.65
N GLU A 226 -3.67 -16.63 -1.66
CA GLU A 226 -3.43 -18.00 -1.17
C GLU A 226 -3.68 -19.04 -2.27
N THR A 227 -4.76 -18.89 -3.05
CA THR A 227 -5.07 -19.79 -4.16
C THR A 227 -3.98 -19.74 -5.24
N LEU A 228 -3.49 -18.54 -5.57
CA LEU A 228 -2.41 -18.37 -6.55
C LEU A 228 -1.12 -19.01 -6.07
N ILE A 229 -0.75 -18.81 -4.81
CA ILE A 229 0.45 -19.41 -4.19
C ILE A 229 0.33 -20.94 -4.19
N ARG A 230 -0.80 -21.50 -3.73
CA ARG A 230 -1.01 -22.96 -3.72
C ARG A 230 -0.91 -23.57 -5.11
N ARG A 231 -1.47 -22.90 -6.12
CA ARG A 231 -1.38 -23.36 -7.52
C ARG A 231 0.07 -23.31 -8.04
N SER A 232 0.81 -22.27 -7.69
CA SER A 232 2.24 -22.15 -8.01
C SER A 232 3.07 -23.25 -7.33
N LEU A 233 2.86 -23.49 -6.04
CA LEU A 233 3.53 -24.56 -5.29
C LEU A 233 3.23 -25.94 -5.88
N LYS A 234 1.98 -26.21 -6.25
CA LYS A 234 1.60 -27.47 -6.91
C LYS A 234 2.31 -27.67 -8.25
N ARG A 235 2.49 -26.60 -9.04
CA ARG A 235 3.27 -26.64 -10.29
C ARG A 235 4.75 -26.88 -10.05
N ARG A 236 5.34 -26.37 -8.97
CA ARG A 236 6.73 -26.64 -8.59
C ARG A 236 6.94 -28.10 -8.16
N THR A 237 5.95 -28.74 -7.55
CA THR A 237 6.04 -30.13 -7.07
C THR A 237 5.64 -31.18 -8.12
N SER A 238 4.96 -30.79 -9.19
CA SER A 238 4.75 -31.67 -10.33
C SER A 238 6.08 -31.83 -11.08
N PRO A 239 6.65 -33.04 -11.16
CA PRO A 239 7.88 -33.26 -11.92
C PRO A 239 7.56 -33.00 -13.39
N ASP A 240 8.21 -32.00 -14.00
CA ASP A 240 8.09 -31.79 -15.43
C ASP A 240 8.95 -32.84 -16.14
N SER A 241 8.29 -33.56 -17.05
CA SER A 241 8.79 -34.60 -17.93
C SER A 241 9.68 -34.03 -19.05
N SER A 242 10.67 -33.20 -18.71
CA SER A 242 11.52 -32.52 -19.69
C SER A 242 13.01 -32.91 -19.62
N THR A 243 13.33 -34.06 -19.03
CA THR A 243 14.59 -34.77 -19.31
C THR A 243 14.32 -35.98 -20.20
N GLN A 244 13.99 -35.74 -21.47
CA GLN A 244 14.35 -36.67 -22.54
C GLN A 244 15.55 -36.05 -23.28
N PRO A 245 16.70 -36.75 -23.37
CA PRO A 245 17.78 -36.31 -24.25
C PRO A 245 17.26 -36.27 -25.68
N SER A 246 17.55 -35.19 -26.38
CA SER A 246 17.33 -35.06 -27.83
C SER A 246 18.01 -36.22 -28.55
N ALA A 247 17.22 -37.15 -29.10
CA ALA A 247 17.68 -38.16 -30.05
C ALA A 247 17.96 -37.50 -31.41
N ALA A 248 19.02 -36.68 -31.46
CA ALA A 248 19.53 -36.07 -32.67
C ALA A 248 21.06 -36.21 -32.80
N ASP A 249 21.64 -37.21 -32.14
CA ASP A 249 23.00 -37.72 -32.37
C ASP A 249 22.94 -39.25 -32.46
N ALA A 250 22.49 -39.76 -33.61
CA ALA A 250 22.68 -41.14 -34.07
C ALA A 250 22.64 -41.17 -35.61
#